data_AF-A0A4Q4QQF7-F1
#
_entry.id   AF-A0A4Q4QQF7-F1
#
_cell.length_a   1.000
_cell.length_b   1.000
_cell.length_c   1.000
_cell.angle_alpha   90.00
_cell.angle_beta   90.00
_cell.angle_gamma   90.00
#
_symmetry.space_group_name_H-M   'P 1'
#
loop_
_entity.id
_entity.type
_entity.pdbx_description
1 polymer ?
#
loop_
_entity_poly.entity_id
_entity_poly.type
_entity_poly.pdbx_seq_one_letter_code
_entity_poly.pdbx_strand_id
1 'polypeptide(L)'
;MLIIRFLLALSVATAFLSVGITALPPGITISQLDFVGLDPSSAIDMRNFPDSLVLKVVLANLPQLVFSLLYFSYNATLSAMLMGYEWVSYAHKRKGLRVSHQPKGAQRCTYFLQLPYRFSIPLLLLSALLHWLVSQSLFLMSIDFYDSLGRPGDYSPYHHKFFGYQTVGFSPPAIIAVLVCGGLMTTSIVVLGHIPYRRGMPVAGTSSMAISAACHFTAEDGANEGTASSEKLQWGVVARAEDNGPGHCAFSPRSVEAPVKGRVYAGSFNPGL
;
A
#
# COMPACT_ATOMS: atom_id res chain seq x y z
N MET A 1 12.66 -0.18 1.27
CA MET A 1 12.22 -1.03 0.13
C MET A 1 10.99 -0.49 -0.59
N LEU A 2 9.93 -0.04 0.10
CA LEU A 2 8.73 0.51 -0.57
C LEU A 2 9.04 1.69 -1.51
N ILE A 3 9.78 2.69 -1.01
CA ILE A 3 10.15 3.89 -1.78
C ILE A 3 10.88 3.51 -3.08
N ILE A 4 11.81 2.55 -3.01
CA ILE A 4 12.55 2.07 -4.19
C ILE A 4 11.59 1.48 -5.23
N ARG A 5 10.58 0.70 -4.82
CA ARG A 5 9.58 0.13 -5.74
C ARG A 5 8.74 1.22 -6.42
N PHE A 6 8.35 2.26 -5.68
CA PHE A 6 7.63 3.41 -6.23
C PHE A 6 8.50 4.23 -7.19
N LEU A 7 9.75 4.52 -6.81
CA LEU A 7 10.70 5.22 -7.67
C LEU A 7 10.98 4.45 -8.97
N LEU A 8 11.13 3.13 -8.88
CA LEU A 8 11.29 2.27 -10.06
C LEU A 8 10.05 2.31 -10.96
N ALA A 9 8.85 2.24 -10.39
CA ALA A 9 7.61 2.32 -11.17
C ALA A 9 7.47 3.68 -11.87
N LEU A 10 7.80 4.78 -11.16
CA LEU A 10 7.79 6.13 -11.73
C LEU A 10 8.87 6.30 -12.81
N SER A 11 10.07 5.73 -12.62
CA SER A 11 11.12 5.78 -13.65
C SER A 11 10.72 5.01 -14.91
N VAL A 12 10.08 3.85 -14.74
CA VAL A 12 9.55 3.07 -15.86
C VAL A 12 8.44 3.86 -16.58
N ALA A 13 7.47 4.43 -15.86
CA ALA A 13 6.42 5.26 -16.45
C ALA A 13 6.99 6.49 -17.19
N THR A 14 8.04 7.11 -16.66
CA THR A 14 8.73 8.24 -17.31
C THR A 14 9.45 7.80 -18.59
N ALA A 15 10.11 6.64 -18.58
CA ALA A 15 10.73 6.09 -19.77
C ALA A 15 9.69 5.76 -20.86
N PHE A 16 8.56 5.16 -20.48
CA PHE A 16 7.43 4.93 -21.38
C PHE A 16 6.88 6.23 -21.97
N LEU A 17 6.71 7.27 -21.14
CA LEU A 17 6.28 8.58 -21.61
C LEU A 17 7.27 9.16 -22.63
N SER A 18 8.57 9.08 -22.34
CA SER A 18 9.62 9.57 -23.24
C SER A 18 9.60 8.83 -24.58
N VAL A 19 9.52 7.51 -24.56
CA VAL A 19 9.44 6.68 -25.78
C VAL A 19 8.17 7.01 -26.56
N GLY A 20 7.03 7.12 -25.87
CA GLY A 20 5.75 7.48 -26.48
C GLY A 20 5.80 8.85 -27.17
N ILE A 21 6.34 9.87 -26.49
CA ILE A 21 6.49 11.21 -27.08
C ILE A 21 7.40 11.18 -28.31
N THR A 22 8.51 10.42 -28.28
CA THR A 22 9.40 10.31 -29.45
C THR A 22 8.79 9.52 -30.62
N ALA A 23 7.78 8.71 -30.36
CA ALA A 23 7.06 7.94 -31.37
C ALA A 23 5.90 8.71 -32.02
N LEU A 24 5.56 9.90 -31.51
CA LEU A 24 4.48 10.72 -32.08
C LEU A 24 4.85 11.26 -33.46
N PRO A 25 3.87 11.40 -34.38
CA PRO A 25 4.07 12.07 -35.65
C PRO A 25 4.63 13.50 -35.48
N PRO A 26 5.53 13.95 -36.39
CA PRO A 26 6.11 15.28 -36.31
C PRO A 26 5.03 16.36 -36.39
N GLY A 27 5.07 17.32 -35.46
CA GLY A 27 4.13 18.45 -35.40
C GLY A 27 2.97 18.30 -34.41
N ILE A 28 2.77 17.11 -33.82
CA ILE A 28 1.77 16.92 -32.76
C ILE A 28 2.38 17.29 -31.40
N THR A 29 1.70 18.14 -30.67
CA THR A 29 2.06 18.52 -29.29
C THR A 29 1.19 17.79 -28.27
N ILE A 30 1.70 17.61 -27.04
CA ILE A 30 0.99 16.90 -25.96
C ILE A 30 -0.39 17.53 -25.67
N SER A 31 -0.52 18.86 -25.81
CA SER A 31 -1.78 19.58 -25.61
C SER A 31 -2.85 19.30 -26.66
N GLN A 32 -2.48 18.69 -27.79
CA GLN A 32 -3.40 18.33 -28.86
C GLN A 32 -3.88 16.88 -28.78
N LEU A 33 -3.24 16.06 -27.92
CA LEU A 33 -3.70 14.69 -27.68
C LEU A 33 -4.82 14.69 -26.64
N ASP A 34 -5.87 13.95 -26.93
CA ASP A 34 -6.95 13.72 -25.97
C ASP A 34 -6.48 12.95 -24.73
N PHE A 35 -7.11 13.25 -23.60
CA PHE A 35 -6.89 12.55 -22.34
C PHE A 35 -7.39 11.11 -22.40
N VAL A 36 -8.53 10.88 -23.08
CA VAL A 36 -9.24 9.59 -23.14
C VAL A 36 -8.76 8.70 -24.30
N GLY A 37 -7.93 9.24 -25.20
CA GLY A 37 -7.24 8.44 -26.21
C GLY A 37 -8.10 8.04 -27.41
N LEU A 38 -8.98 8.96 -27.85
CA LEU A 38 -9.82 8.76 -29.03
C LEU A 38 -9.09 9.02 -30.35
N ASP A 39 -7.88 9.58 -30.30
CA ASP A 39 -7.11 9.97 -31.48
C ASP A 39 -6.28 8.80 -32.05
N PRO A 40 -6.45 8.43 -33.34
CA PRO A 40 -5.64 7.37 -33.95
C PRO A 40 -4.13 7.65 -33.95
N SER A 41 -3.71 8.91 -33.82
CA SER A 41 -2.30 9.30 -33.69
C SER A 41 -1.64 8.80 -32.39
N SER A 42 -2.43 8.36 -31.42
CA SER A 42 -1.95 7.78 -30.17
C SER A 42 -1.70 6.27 -30.26
N ALA A 43 -1.84 5.67 -31.44
CA ALA A 43 -1.60 4.26 -31.68
C ALA A 43 -0.12 3.91 -31.64
N ILE A 44 0.24 2.88 -30.86
CA ILE A 44 1.60 2.33 -30.85
C ILE A 44 1.76 1.43 -32.08
N ASP A 45 2.86 1.59 -32.83
CA ASP A 45 3.20 0.67 -33.90
C ASP A 45 3.64 -0.68 -33.31
N MET A 46 2.76 -1.68 -33.40
CA MET A 46 2.99 -3.04 -32.93
C MET A 46 3.25 -4.03 -34.06
N ARG A 47 3.65 -3.59 -35.26
CA ARG A 47 3.89 -4.49 -36.42
C ARG A 47 4.93 -5.58 -36.18
N ASN A 48 5.90 -5.34 -35.29
CA ASN A 48 6.93 -6.30 -34.91
C ASN A 48 6.53 -7.20 -33.73
N PHE A 49 5.34 -7.03 -33.16
CA PHE A 49 4.82 -7.86 -32.07
C PHE A 49 3.93 -8.99 -32.62
N PRO A 50 3.81 -10.12 -31.90
CA PRO A 50 2.89 -11.19 -32.28
C PRO A 50 1.47 -10.65 -32.43
N ASP A 51 0.79 -11.01 -33.51
CA ASP A 51 -0.59 -10.59 -33.77
C ASP A 51 -1.59 -11.42 -32.94
N SER A 52 -1.51 -11.25 -31.61
CA SER A 52 -2.37 -11.90 -30.63
C SER A 52 -3.14 -10.86 -29.85
N LEU A 53 -4.47 -10.90 -29.97
CA LEU A 53 -5.39 -10.07 -29.18
C LEU A 53 -5.13 -10.26 -27.68
N VAL A 54 -4.94 -11.50 -27.23
CA VAL A 54 -4.69 -11.82 -25.82
C VAL A 54 -3.42 -11.14 -25.32
N LEU A 55 -2.34 -11.14 -26.11
CA LEU A 55 -1.08 -10.51 -25.71
C LEU A 55 -1.22 -8.98 -25.62
N LYS A 56 -1.96 -8.35 -26.54
CA LYS A 56 -2.25 -6.91 -26.51
C LYS A 56 -3.11 -6.53 -25.30
N VAL A 57 -4.12 -7.33 -24.98
CA VAL A 57 -4.96 -7.14 -23.78
C VAL A 57 -4.13 -7.26 -22.50
N VAL A 58 -3.27 -8.27 -22.40
CA VAL A 58 -2.37 -8.44 -21.26
C VAL A 58 -1.44 -7.23 -21.15
N LEU A 59 -0.81 -6.81 -22.24
CA LEU A 59 0.12 -5.67 -22.26
C LEU A 59 -0.54 -4.37 -21.79
N ALA A 60 -1.76 -4.07 -22.28
CA ALA A 60 -2.51 -2.89 -21.87
C ALA A 60 -2.86 -2.90 -20.37
N ASN A 61 -3.01 -4.08 -19.75
CA ASN A 61 -3.38 -4.24 -18.35
C ASN A 61 -2.22 -4.54 -17.40
N LEU A 62 -1.01 -4.84 -17.90
CA LEU A 62 0.18 -5.05 -17.06
C LEU A 62 0.44 -3.89 -16.07
N PRO A 63 0.30 -2.61 -16.48
CA PRO A 63 0.43 -1.50 -15.54
C PRO A 63 -0.55 -1.59 -14.36
N GLN A 64 -1.81 -1.97 -14.60
CA GLN A 64 -2.83 -2.12 -13.54
C GLN A 64 -2.38 -3.13 -12.49
N LEU A 65 -1.81 -4.26 -12.91
CA LEU A 65 -1.26 -5.27 -12.01
C LEU A 65 -0.10 -4.72 -11.16
N VAL A 66 0.82 -3.97 -11.78
CA VAL A 66 1.95 -3.35 -11.07
C VAL A 66 1.44 -2.37 -10.01
N PHE A 67 0.49 -1.49 -10.35
CA PHE A 67 -0.08 -0.53 -9.40
C PHE A 67 -0.88 -1.20 -8.27
N SER A 68 -1.56 -2.32 -8.55
CA SER A 68 -2.19 -3.16 -7.51
C SER A 68 -1.16 -3.71 -6.50
N LEU A 69 0.00 -4.22 -6.96
CA LEU A 69 1.06 -4.70 -6.08
C LEU A 69 1.71 -3.58 -5.26
N LEU A 70 1.85 -2.39 -5.85
CA LEU A 70 2.30 -1.18 -5.15
C LEU A 70 1.31 -0.77 -4.07
N TYR A 71 0.00 -0.81 -4.36
CA TYR A 71 -1.06 -0.54 -3.38
C TYR A 71 -0.95 -1.49 -2.18
N PHE A 72 -0.82 -2.80 -2.40
CA PHE A 72 -0.66 -3.76 -1.29
C PHE A 72 0.58 -3.45 -0.44
N SER A 73 1.70 -3.12 -1.08
CA SER A 73 2.94 -2.75 -0.38
C SER A 73 2.79 -1.46 0.43
N TYR A 74 2.07 -0.46 -0.12
CA TYR A 74 1.78 0.81 0.53
C TYR A 74 0.87 0.62 1.74
N ASN A 75 -0.22 -0.12 1.56
CA ASN A 75 -1.17 -0.49 2.62
C ASN A 75 -0.47 -1.23 3.76
N ALA A 76 0.37 -2.23 3.45
CA ALA A 76 1.13 -2.98 4.45
C ALA A 76 2.07 -2.08 5.28
N THR A 77 2.74 -1.12 4.62
CA THR A 77 3.68 -0.20 5.30
C THR A 77 2.94 0.76 6.22
N LEU A 78 1.82 1.36 5.77
CA LEU A 78 0.99 2.20 6.62
C LEU A 78 0.42 1.42 7.81
N SER A 79 -0.02 0.18 7.60
CA SER A 79 -0.51 -0.69 8.66
C SER A 79 0.57 -0.94 9.71
N ALA A 80 1.80 -1.23 9.29
CA ALA A 80 2.93 -1.42 10.20
C ALA A 80 3.25 -0.13 10.99
N MET A 81 3.21 1.04 10.35
CA MET A 81 3.43 2.33 11.01
C MET A 81 2.37 2.61 12.08
N LEU A 82 1.09 2.42 11.74
CA LEU A 82 -0.01 2.67 12.68
C LEU A 82 -0.07 1.63 13.80
N MET A 83 0.30 0.38 13.52
CA MET A 83 0.45 -0.64 14.55
C MET A 83 1.56 -0.26 15.54
N GLY A 84 2.72 0.20 15.05
CA GLY A 84 3.79 0.71 15.91
C GLY A 84 3.35 1.92 16.75
N TYR A 85 2.60 2.84 16.15
CA TYR A 85 2.03 3.98 16.87
C TYR A 85 1.05 3.54 17.98
N GLU A 86 0.18 2.58 17.69
CA GLU A 86 -0.76 2.05 18.68
C GLU A 86 -0.04 1.31 19.81
N TRP A 87 0.93 0.46 19.47
CA TRP A 87 1.79 -0.27 20.41
C TRP A 87 2.46 0.68 21.42
N VAL A 88 3.17 1.69 20.92
CA VAL A 88 3.87 2.68 21.75
C VAL A 88 2.91 3.53 22.60
N SER A 89 1.66 3.68 22.16
CA SER A 89 0.66 4.46 22.91
C SER A 89 0.26 3.81 24.24
N TYR A 90 0.46 2.50 24.39
CA TYR A 90 0.22 1.79 25.65
C TYR A 90 1.22 2.12 26.76
N ALA A 91 2.38 2.70 26.43
CA ALA A 91 3.31 3.19 27.45
C ALA A 91 2.78 4.41 28.22
N HIS A 92 1.85 5.16 27.60
CA HIS A 92 1.41 6.47 28.08
C HIS A 92 -0.06 6.50 28.50
N LYS A 93 -0.86 5.55 28.03
CA LYS A 93 -2.30 5.54 28.21
C LYS A 93 -2.77 4.11 28.41
N ARG A 94 -3.52 3.89 29.49
CA ARG A 94 -4.24 2.64 29.73
C ARG A 94 -5.41 2.47 28.74
N LYS A 95 -5.40 1.40 27.96
CA LYS A 95 -6.39 1.12 26.89
C LYS A 95 -6.68 -0.37 26.78
N GLY A 96 -7.85 -0.74 26.29
CA GLY A 96 -8.14 -2.15 25.96
C GLY A 96 -7.42 -2.60 24.71
N LEU A 97 -7.21 -3.91 24.57
CA LEU A 97 -6.62 -4.52 23.38
C LEU A 97 -7.59 -4.45 22.20
N ARG A 98 -7.04 -4.28 20.99
CA ARG A 98 -7.80 -4.43 19.75
C ARG A 98 -7.75 -5.89 19.31
N VAL A 99 -8.92 -6.48 19.07
CA VAL A 99 -9.07 -7.88 18.68
C VAL A 99 -9.85 -7.99 17.36
N SER A 100 -9.56 -9.02 16.58
CA SER A 100 -10.29 -9.32 15.34
C SER A 100 -11.62 -10.05 15.59
N HIS A 101 -11.71 -10.78 16.70
CA HIS A 101 -12.91 -11.51 17.10
C HIS A 101 -13.84 -10.66 17.98
N GLN A 102 -14.97 -11.23 18.41
CA GLN A 102 -15.91 -10.57 19.30
C GLN A 102 -15.21 -10.11 20.60
N PRO A 103 -15.28 -8.80 20.93
CA PRO A 103 -14.54 -8.23 22.04
C PRO A 103 -15.17 -8.66 23.36
N LYS A 104 -14.33 -8.84 24.38
CA LYS A 104 -14.75 -9.09 25.76
C LYS A 104 -14.30 -7.94 26.67
N GLY A 105 -15.18 -7.51 27.56
CA GLY A 105 -14.88 -6.45 28.54
C GLY A 105 -14.50 -5.12 27.88
N ALA A 106 -13.29 -4.64 28.15
CA ALA A 106 -12.76 -3.38 27.64
C ALA A 106 -12.05 -3.48 26.28
N GLN A 107 -11.98 -4.68 25.69
CA GLN A 107 -11.43 -4.89 24.35
C GLN A 107 -12.23 -4.14 23.28
N ARG A 108 -11.59 -3.92 22.13
CA ARG A 108 -12.18 -3.20 21.00
C ARG A 108 -12.08 -4.07 19.74
N CYS A 109 -13.11 -4.07 18.91
CA CYS A 109 -13.00 -4.66 17.59
C CYS A 109 -11.96 -3.90 16.76
N THR A 110 -11.29 -4.64 15.89
CA THR A 110 -10.55 -4.05 14.78
C THR A 110 -11.50 -3.47 13.74
N TYR A 111 -10.98 -2.54 12.93
CA TYR A 111 -11.69 -2.05 11.76
C TYR A 111 -11.81 -3.17 10.71
N PHE A 112 -12.91 -3.19 9.95
CA PHE A 112 -13.09 -4.18 8.86
C PHE A 112 -11.94 -4.12 7.85
N LEU A 113 -11.46 -2.91 7.54
CA LEU A 113 -10.18 -2.68 6.88
C LEU A 113 -9.13 -2.48 7.97
N GLN A 114 -8.04 -3.25 8.00
CA GLN A 114 -7.00 -3.24 9.06
C GLN A 114 -6.52 -1.83 9.51
N LEU A 115 -6.66 -0.82 8.66
CA LEU A 115 -6.35 0.58 8.91
C LEU A 115 -7.58 1.39 9.37
N PRO A 116 -7.42 2.36 10.30
CA PRO A 116 -8.46 3.34 10.63
C PRO A 116 -9.01 4.02 9.37
N TYR A 117 -10.33 4.22 9.31
CA TYR A 117 -11.03 4.76 8.13
C TYR A 117 -10.47 6.08 7.58
N ARG A 118 -9.94 6.94 8.46
CA ARG A 118 -9.27 8.19 8.08
C ARG A 118 -8.03 8.02 7.19
N PHE A 119 -7.42 6.84 7.18
CA PHE A 119 -6.28 6.51 6.32
C PHE A 119 -6.68 5.55 5.19
N SER A 120 -7.55 4.56 5.47
CA SER A 120 -7.96 3.60 4.45
C SER A 120 -8.86 4.20 3.38
N ILE A 121 -9.78 5.11 3.72
CA ILE A 121 -10.67 5.73 2.73
C ILE A 121 -9.88 6.59 1.73
N PRO A 122 -9.03 7.55 2.15
CA PRO A 122 -8.21 8.31 1.20
C PRO A 122 -7.31 7.41 0.35
N LEU A 123 -6.72 6.37 0.96
CA LEU A 123 -5.87 5.43 0.24
C LEU A 123 -6.65 4.64 -0.83
N LEU A 124 -7.88 4.21 -0.51
CA LEU A 124 -8.75 3.50 -1.45
C LEU A 124 -9.16 4.42 -2.61
N LEU A 125 -9.58 5.65 -2.31
CA LEU A 125 -9.95 6.63 -3.33
C LEU A 125 -8.78 6.96 -4.26
N LEU A 126 -7.59 7.14 -3.70
CA LEU A 126 -6.39 7.42 -4.47
C LEU A 126 -5.95 6.22 -5.31
N SER A 127 -6.12 4.99 -4.79
CA SER A 127 -5.90 3.76 -5.54
C SER A 127 -6.89 3.63 -6.71
N ALA A 128 -8.18 3.87 -6.46
CA ALA A 128 -9.21 3.85 -7.50
C ALA A 128 -8.93 4.91 -8.58
N LEU A 129 -8.54 6.12 -8.18
CA LEU A 129 -8.13 7.18 -9.09
C LEU A 129 -6.91 6.76 -9.92
N LEU A 130 -5.88 6.18 -9.29
CA LEU A 130 -4.71 5.69 -10.02
C LEU A 130 -5.07 4.61 -11.03
N HIS A 131 -5.89 3.63 -10.65
CA HIS A 131 -6.32 2.57 -11.58
C HIS A 131 -7.13 3.16 -12.73
N TRP A 132 -7.98 4.13 -12.47
CA TRP A 132 -8.70 4.85 -13.50
C TRP A 132 -7.73 5.60 -14.45
N LEU A 133 -6.79 6.38 -13.91
CA LEU A 133 -5.78 7.11 -14.70
C LEU A 133 -4.89 6.16 -15.53
N VAL A 134 -4.52 5.01 -14.97
CA VAL A 134 -3.73 3.99 -15.66
C VAL A 134 -4.53 3.38 -16.83
N SER A 135 -5.85 3.22 -16.68
CA SER A 135 -6.71 2.74 -17.77
C SER A 135 -6.77 3.71 -18.96
N GLN A 136 -6.59 5.00 -18.69
CA GLN A 136 -6.50 6.03 -19.72
C GLN A 136 -5.08 6.14 -20.29
N SER A 137 -4.07 5.73 -19.52
CA SER A 137 -2.66 5.81 -19.92
C SER A 137 -2.28 4.82 -21.00
N LEU A 138 -2.76 3.57 -20.89
CA LEU A 138 -2.56 2.50 -21.85
C LEU A 138 -3.87 1.72 -21.99
N PHE A 139 -4.39 1.64 -23.22
CA PHE A 139 -5.68 1.04 -23.51
C PHE A 139 -5.62 0.23 -24.81
N LEU A 140 -6.48 -0.78 -24.91
CA LEU A 140 -6.65 -1.50 -26.17
C LEU A 140 -7.49 -0.63 -27.11
N MET A 141 -7.03 -0.46 -28.35
CA MET A 141 -7.75 0.29 -29.38
C MET A 141 -7.95 -0.58 -30.63
N SER A 142 -9.10 -0.45 -31.28
CA SER A 142 -9.39 -1.05 -32.57
C SER A 142 -9.55 0.08 -33.58
N ILE A 143 -8.79 0.02 -34.66
CA ILE A 143 -8.86 1.01 -35.74
C ILE A 143 -9.53 0.33 -36.92
N ASP A 144 -10.70 0.83 -37.31
CA ASP A 144 -11.45 0.35 -38.47
C ASP A 144 -11.34 1.37 -39.62
N PHE A 145 -11.03 0.89 -40.82
CA PHE A 145 -10.94 1.74 -42.01
C PHE A 145 -12.25 1.70 -42.81
N TYR A 146 -12.73 2.89 -43.18
CA TYR A 146 -13.91 3.09 -44.02
C TYR A 146 -13.50 3.70 -45.36
N ASP A 147 -14.14 3.28 -46.45
CA ASP A 147 -13.95 3.89 -47.77
C ASP A 147 -14.59 5.29 -47.82
N SER A 148 -14.23 6.07 -48.84
CA SER A 148 -14.79 7.38 -49.21
C SER A 148 -16.32 7.48 -49.21
N LEU A 149 -17.02 6.35 -49.43
CA LEU A 149 -18.48 6.24 -49.38
C LEU A 149 -19.04 5.87 -47.98
N GLY A 150 -18.19 5.88 -46.94
CA GLY A 150 -18.56 5.51 -45.57
C GLY A 150 -18.86 4.03 -45.37
N ARG A 151 -18.56 3.19 -46.37
CA ARG A 151 -18.76 1.75 -46.29
C ARG A 151 -17.56 1.14 -45.56
N PRO A 152 -17.77 0.28 -44.54
CA PRO A 152 -16.68 -0.51 -44.00
C PRO A 152 -16.04 -1.29 -45.16
N GLY A 153 -14.70 -1.32 -45.23
CA GLY A 153 -13.96 -1.88 -46.35
C GLY A 153 -14.53 -3.23 -46.80
N ASP A 154 -14.78 -3.36 -48.11
CA ASP A 154 -15.55 -4.46 -48.72
C ASP A 154 -15.11 -5.84 -48.20
N TYR A 155 -16.09 -6.64 -47.77
CA TYR A 155 -15.93 -8.03 -47.38
C TYR A 155 -15.47 -8.83 -48.61
N SER A 156 -14.16 -8.98 -48.80
CA SER A 156 -13.63 -9.88 -49.84
C SER A 156 -13.93 -11.33 -49.43
N PRO A 157 -14.71 -12.11 -50.21
CA PRO A 157 -14.99 -13.52 -49.91
C PRO A 157 -13.73 -14.40 -49.92
N TYR A 158 -12.62 -13.87 -50.41
CA TYR A 158 -11.35 -14.58 -50.60
C TYR A 158 -10.24 -14.12 -49.65
N HIS A 159 -10.45 -13.05 -48.87
CA HIS A 159 -9.50 -12.54 -47.88
C HIS A 159 -10.26 -12.18 -46.60
N HIS A 160 -10.25 -13.08 -45.61
CA HIS A 160 -10.74 -12.85 -44.25
C HIS A 160 -9.86 -11.85 -43.46
N LYS A 161 -9.46 -10.73 -44.05
CA LYS A 161 -8.83 -9.62 -43.33
C LYS A 161 -9.81 -8.48 -43.29
N PHE A 162 -10.48 -8.32 -42.15
CA PHE A 162 -11.08 -7.06 -41.77
C PHE A 162 -10.05 -5.95 -42.04
N PHE A 163 -10.42 -4.89 -42.76
CA PHE A 163 -9.60 -3.68 -42.93
C PHE A 163 -9.64 -2.87 -41.63
N GLY A 164 -9.29 -3.53 -40.53
CA GLY A 164 -9.16 -2.94 -39.21
C GLY A 164 -8.18 -3.78 -38.41
N TYR A 165 -7.43 -3.13 -37.52
CA TYR A 165 -6.46 -3.81 -36.69
C TYR A 165 -6.56 -3.32 -35.25
N GLN A 166 -6.30 -4.24 -34.33
CA GLN A 166 -6.23 -3.94 -32.92
C GLN A 166 -4.79 -3.63 -32.54
N THR A 167 -4.60 -2.56 -31.79
CA THR A 167 -3.30 -2.16 -31.24
C THR A 167 -3.49 -1.62 -29.82
N VAL A 168 -2.41 -1.18 -29.20
CA VAL A 168 -2.43 -0.50 -27.91
C VAL A 168 -2.28 1.00 -28.16
N GLY A 169 -3.17 1.79 -27.59
CA GLY A 169 -3.07 3.25 -27.54
C GLY A 169 -2.41 3.70 -26.25
N PHE A 170 -1.79 4.89 -26.28
CA PHE A 170 -1.23 5.53 -25.09
C PHE A 170 -1.67 6.99 -24.98
N SER A 171 -1.87 7.50 -23.76
CA SER A 171 -2.23 8.90 -23.52
C SER A 171 -1.14 9.61 -22.69
N PRO A 172 -0.33 10.51 -23.28
CA PRO A 172 0.67 11.27 -22.54
C PRO A 172 0.09 12.09 -21.38
N PRO A 173 -1.03 12.83 -21.54
CA PRO A 173 -1.64 13.56 -20.43
C PRO A 173 -2.05 12.66 -19.26
N ALA A 174 -2.61 11.47 -19.54
CA ALA A 174 -2.96 10.51 -18.49
C ALA A 174 -1.72 9.96 -17.78
N ILE A 175 -0.64 9.65 -18.53
CA ILE A 175 0.64 9.19 -17.93
C ILE A 175 1.23 10.28 -17.03
N ILE A 176 1.18 11.55 -17.43
CA ILE A 176 1.62 12.68 -16.59
C ILE A 176 0.78 12.74 -15.30
N ALA A 177 -0.54 12.58 -15.40
CA ALA A 177 -1.41 12.55 -14.22
C ALA A 177 -1.07 11.38 -13.27
N VAL A 178 -0.73 10.20 -13.80
CA VAL A 178 -0.23 9.05 -13.02
C VAL A 178 1.10 9.40 -12.33
N LEU A 179 2.04 10.04 -13.02
CA LEU A 179 3.33 10.46 -12.45
C LEU A 179 3.14 11.46 -11.29
N VAL A 180 2.26 12.45 -11.47
CA VAL A 180 1.94 13.43 -10.42
C VAL A 180 1.29 12.74 -9.22
N CYS A 181 0.25 11.93 -9.45
CA CYS A 181 -0.46 11.22 -8.38
C CYS A 181 0.47 10.25 -7.63
N GLY A 182 1.26 9.45 -8.35
CA GLY A 182 2.25 8.55 -7.76
C GLY A 182 3.38 9.27 -7.03
N GLY A 183 3.80 10.44 -7.51
CA GLY A 183 4.74 11.32 -6.82
C GLY A 183 4.18 11.86 -5.49
N LEU A 184 2.92 12.32 -5.48
CA LEU A 184 2.23 12.75 -4.27
C LEU A 184 2.09 11.60 -3.26
N MET A 185 1.79 10.39 -3.71
CA MET A 185 1.77 9.21 -2.82
C MET A 185 3.14 8.91 -2.22
N THR A 186 4.20 8.97 -3.03
CA THR A 186 5.56 8.69 -2.59
C THR A 186 6.04 9.71 -1.57
N THR A 187 5.78 11.00 -1.81
CA THR A 187 6.11 12.07 -0.85
C THR A 187 5.32 11.93 0.46
N SER A 188 4.03 11.59 0.38
CA SER A 188 3.18 11.39 1.56
C SER A 188 3.73 10.35 2.52
N ILE A 189 4.18 9.19 2.02
CA ILE A 189 4.71 8.13 2.89
C ILE A 189 6.08 8.46 3.48
N VAL A 190 6.90 9.23 2.75
CA VAL A 190 8.17 9.75 3.27
C VAL A 190 7.90 10.72 4.42
N VAL A 191 6.99 11.67 4.23
CA VAL A 191 6.60 12.63 5.28
C VAL A 191 6.06 11.91 6.52
N LEU A 192 5.15 10.95 6.33
CA LEU A 192 4.64 10.14 7.45
C LEU A 192 5.73 9.32 8.14
N GLY A 193 6.70 8.80 7.39
CA GLY A 193 7.83 8.05 7.94
C GLY A 193 8.79 8.90 8.80
N HIS A 194 8.83 10.21 8.58
CA HIS A 194 9.62 11.13 9.40
C HIS A 194 8.93 11.56 10.70
N ILE A 195 7.66 11.21 10.91
CA ILE A 195 6.93 11.52 12.15
C ILE A 195 7.41 10.55 13.25
N PRO A 196 8.15 11.02 14.27
CA PRO A 196 8.67 10.13 15.30
C PRO A 196 7.57 9.63 16.24
N TYR A 197 7.69 8.39 16.69
CA TYR A 197 6.85 7.88 17.77
C TYR A 197 7.22 8.50 19.12
N ARG A 198 6.23 8.69 20.00
CA ARG A 198 6.47 9.14 21.37
C ARG A 198 7.30 8.08 22.11
N ARG A 199 8.47 8.43 22.62
CA ARG A 199 9.32 7.48 23.36
C ARG A 199 8.60 6.98 24.61
N GLY A 200 8.66 5.69 24.88
CA GLY A 200 8.06 5.11 26.09
C GLY A 200 8.14 3.59 26.12
N MET A 201 7.90 2.93 24.99
CA MET A 201 7.98 1.48 24.84
C MET A 201 8.81 1.13 23.59
N PRO A 202 9.63 0.07 23.62
CA PRO A 202 10.32 -0.41 22.43
C PRO A 202 9.30 -0.91 21.39
N VAL A 203 9.55 -0.60 20.13
CA VAL A 203 8.70 -1.07 19.03
C VAL A 203 8.95 -2.56 18.81
N ALA A 204 7.97 -3.40 19.12
CA ALA A 204 8.06 -4.85 18.92
C ALA A 204 7.94 -5.26 17.44
N GLY A 205 7.43 -4.36 16.59
CA GLY A 205 7.17 -4.63 15.18
C GLY A 205 6.18 -5.80 15.03
N THR A 206 6.55 -6.80 14.22
CA THR A 206 5.80 -8.04 14.03
C THR A 206 6.49 -9.25 14.70
N SER A 207 7.42 -9.02 15.64
CA SER A 207 8.12 -10.11 16.32
C SER A 207 7.24 -10.72 17.41
N SER A 208 6.80 -11.96 17.20
CA SER A 208 6.01 -12.71 18.18
C SER A 208 6.76 -12.86 19.51
N MET A 209 8.08 -13.02 19.48
CA MET A 209 8.93 -13.09 20.68
C MET A 209 8.88 -11.78 21.47
N ALA A 210 8.99 -10.63 20.80
CA ALA A 210 8.94 -9.33 21.48
C ALA A 210 7.54 -9.01 22.03
N ILE A 211 6.48 -9.42 21.32
CA ILE A 211 5.10 -9.28 21.80
C ILE A 211 4.86 -10.19 23.01
N SER A 212 5.29 -11.45 22.94
CA SER A 212 5.15 -12.41 24.05
C SER A 212 5.86 -11.91 25.31
N ALA A 213 7.10 -11.46 25.18
CA ALA A 213 7.87 -10.90 26.30
C ALA A 213 7.18 -9.70 26.98
N ALA A 214 6.40 -8.91 26.22
CA ALA A 214 5.61 -7.82 26.77
C ALA A 214 4.29 -8.26 27.41
N CYS A 215 3.76 -9.44 27.07
CA CYS A 215 2.49 -9.96 27.59
C CYS A 215 2.63 -10.75 28.89
N HIS A 216 3.81 -11.30 29.17
CA HIS A 216 4.05 -12.06 30.40
C HIS A 216 4.43 -11.13 31.55
N PHE A 217 3.50 -10.92 32.48
CA PHE A 217 3.71 -10.28 33.78
C PHE A 217 3.94 -11.35 34.87
N THR A 218 4.60 -10.99 35.96
CA THR A 218 4.91 -11.93 37.05
C THR A 218 3.75 -12.09 38.01
N ALA A 219 3.72 -13.20 38.77
CA ALA A 219 2.73 -13.44 39.82
C ALA A 219 2.68 -12.31 40.88
N GLU A 220 3.79 -11.58 41.05
CA GLU A 220 3.92 -10.43 41.95
C GLU A 220 3.03 -9.24 41.56
N ASP A 221 2.60 -9.15 40.29
CA ASP A 221 1.74 -8.07 39.80
C ASP A 221 0.30 -8.17 40.35
N GLY A 222 -0.07 -9.30 40.97
CA GLY A 222 -1.40 -9.52 41.56
C GLY A 222 -2.55 -9.41 40.55
N ALA A 223 -2.23 -9.51 39.25
CA ALA A 223 -3.16 -9.50 38.14
C ALA A 223 -3.56 -10.94 37.80
N ASN A 224 -4.83 -11.18 37.54
CA ASN A 224 -5.32 -12.49 37.12
C ASN A 224 -5.07 -12.67 35.62
N GLU A 225 -4.18 -13.60 35.25
CA GLU A 225 -3.84 -13.92 33.85
C GLU A 225 -5.08 -14.23 33.00
N GLY A 226 -6.10 -14.86 33.60
CA GLY A 226 -7.34 -15.22 32.91
C GLY A 226 -8.22 -14.03 32.50
N THR A 227 -8.16 -12.91 33.22
CA THR A 227 -9.03 -11.73 32.96
C THR A 227 -8.27 -10.52 32.43
N ALA A 228 -6.94 -10.47 32.60
CA ALA A 228 -6.11 -9.33 32.20
C ALA A 228 -6.30 -8.92 30.73
N SER A 229 -6.46 -9.89 29.82
CA SER A 229 -6.69 -9.63 28.39
C SER A 229 -7.97 -8.85 28.09
N SER A 230 -8.98 -8.93 28.96
CA SER A 230 -10.29 -8.26 28.81
C SER A 230 -10.34 -6.91 29.52
N GLU A 231 -9.31 -6.52 30.25
CA GLU A 231 -9.22 -5.25 30.97
C GLU A 231 -8.47 -4.19 30.15
N LYS A 232 -8.43 -2.95 30.65
CA LYS A 232 -7.59 -1.92 30.04
C LYS A 232 -6.16 -2.10 30.55
N LEU A 233 -5.22 -2.30 29.64
CA LEU A 233 -3.81 -2.54 29.93
C LEU A 233 -2.98 -1.27 29.70
N GLN A 234 -1.91 -1.14 30.47
CA GLN A 234 -0.85 -0.18 30.24
C GLN A 234 0.50 -0.91 30.31
N TRP A 235 1.44 -0.53 29.47
CA TRP A 235 2.78 -1.10 29.50
C TRP A 235 3.69 -0.26 30.40
N GLY A 236 4.48 -0.92 31.24
CA GLY A 236 5.45 -0.27 32.11
C GLY A 236 6.14 -1.28 33.03
N VAL A 237 6.82 -0.77 34.05
CA VAL A 237 7.53 -1.59 35.03
C VAL A 237 6.53 -2.29 35.95
N VAL A 238 6.63 -3.62 36.02
CA VAL A 238 5.74 -4.50 36.78
C VAL A 238 6.45 -5.11 37.98
N ALA A 239 7.68 -5.58 37.80
CA ALA A 239 8.53 -6.06 38.88
C ALA A 239 9.80 -5.20 38.96
N ARG A 240 10.13 -4.73 40.16
CA ARG A 240 11.40 -4.07 40.42
C ARG A 240 12.47 -5.13 40.67
N ALA A 241 13.67 -4.88 40.18
CA ALA A 241 14.81 -5.74 40.46
C ALA A 241 15.05 -5.85 41.98
N GLU A 242 15.17 -7.07 42.48
CA GLU A 242 15.90 -7.33 43.72
C GLU A 242 17.41 -7.10 43.48
N ASP A 243 18.16 -6.71 44.51
CA ASP A 243 19.54 -6.20 44.42
C ASP A 243 20.40 -6.96 43.38
N ASN A 244 20.74 -6.25 42.28
CA ASN A 244 21.48 -6.68 41.07
C ASN A 244 20.73 -7.40 39.91
N GLY A 245 19.41 -7.60 39.97
CA GLY A 245 18.64 -8.16 38.85
C GLY A 245 18.24 -7.16 37.76
N PRO A 246 17.87 -7.61 36.54
CA PRO A 246 17.11 -6.79 35.61
C PRO A 246 15.65 -6.64 36.10
N GLY A 247 15.08 -5.44 36.02
CA GLY A 247 13.64 -5.25 36.28
C GLY A 247 12.78 -5.87 35.17
N HIS A 248 11.47 -5.97 35.36
CA HIS A 248 10.58 -6.51 34.33
C HIS A 248 9.55 -5.48 33.86
N CYS A 249 9.35 -5.38 32.55
CA CYS A 249 8.34 -4.54 31.92
C CYS A 249 7.34 -5.39 31.13
N ALA A 250 6.07 -5.26 31.46
CA ALA A 250 4.98 -5.99 30.80
C ALA A 250 3.72 -5.14 30.72
N PHE A 251 2.73 -5.64 29.98
CA PHE A 251 1.36 -5.13 30.04
C PHE A 251 0.71 -5.56 31.35
N SER A 252 0.16 -4.61 32.09
CA SER A 252 -0.58 -4.88 33.31
C SER A 252 -1.91 -4.11 33.36
N PRO A 253 -2.97 -4.71 33.92
CA PRO A 253 -4.19 -3.99 34.28
C PRO A 253 -3.98 -3.08 35.51
N ARG A 254 -2.94 -3.35 36.31
CA ARG A 254 -2.58 -2.59 37.51
C ARG A 254 -1.72 -1.37 37.18
N SER A 255 -1.54 -0.49 38.16
CA SER A 255 -0.71 0.71 38.02
C SER A 255 0.73 0.33 37.73
N VAL A 256 1.23 0.78 36.57
CA VAL A 256 2.61 0.56 36.14
C VAL A 256 3.36 1.89 36.14
N GLU A 257 4.65 1.83 36.44
CA GLU A 257 5.54 2.97 36.37
C GLU A 257 6.24 3.04 35.00
N ALA A 258 6.64 4.24 34.59
CA ALA A 258 7.44 4.40 33.38
C ALA A 258 8.87 3.84 33.59
N PRO A 259 9.47 3.21 32.56
CA PRO A 259 10.84 2.73 32.67
C PRO A 259 11.83 3.90 32.88
N VAL A 260 12.80 3.68 33.78
CA VAL A 260 13.80 4.67 34.16
C VAL A 260 15.02 4.55 33.26
N LYS A 261 15.47 5.68 32.71
CA LYS A 261 16.67 5.73 31.85
C LYS A 261 17.90 5.26 32.63
N GLY A 262 18.65 4.31 32.06
CA GLY A 262 19.87 3.76 32.66
C GLY A 262 19.67 2.48 33.49
N ARG A 263 18.43 2.02 33.68
CA ARG A 263 18.14 0.71 34.28
C ARG A 263 17.96 -0.37 33.21
N VAL A 264 18.33 -1.60 33.55
CA VAL A 264 18.18 -2.78 32.69
C VAL A 264 16.84 -3.44 32.98
N TYR A 265 16.11 -3.77 31.91
CA TYR A 265 14.85 -4.50 31.99
C TYR A 265 14.92 -5.74 31.09
N ALA A 266 14.47 -6.88 31.59
CA ALA A 266 14.39 -8.14 30.87
C ALA A 266 12.93 -8.60 30.74
N GLY A 267 12.61 -9.30 29.66
CA GLY A 267 11.34 -10.02 29.57
C GLY A 267 11.43 -11.34 30.34
N SER A 268 10.35 -11.77 30.99
CA SER A 268 10.30 -13.11 31.59
C SER A 268 10.17 -14.14 30.48
N PHE A 269 11.22 -14.92 30.28
CA PHE A 269 11.13 -16.15 29.50
C PHE A 269 10.75 -17.28 30.45
N ASN A 270 9.54 -17.82 30.32
CA ASN A 270 9.16 -19.05 31.01
C ASN A 270 9.43 -20.22 30.05
N PRO A 271 10.48 -21.05 30.25
CA PRO A 271 10.86 -22.14 29.34
C PRO A 271 9.86 -23.32 29.29
N GLY A 272 8.72 -23.21 29.97
CA GLY A 272 7.69 -24.26 30.09
C GLY A 272 6.49 -24.14 29.15
N LEU A 273 6.56 -23.28 28.12
CA LEU A 273 5.56 -23.17 27.04
C LEU A 273 6.18 -23.52 25.68
#